data_AF-A0A2U1ZT43-F1
#
_entry.id   AF-A0A2U1ZT43-F1
#
_cell.length_a   1.000
_cell.length_b   1.000
_cell.length_c   1.000
_cell.angle_alpha   90.00
_cell.angle_beta   90.00
_cell.angle_gamma   90.00
#
_symmetry.space_group_name_H-M   'P 1'
#
loop_
_entity.id
_entity.type
_entity.pdbx_description
1 polymer ?
#
loop_
_entity_poly.entity_id
_entity_poly.type
_entity_poly.pdbx_seq_one_letter_code
_entity_poly.pdbx_strand_id
1 'polypeptide(L)'
;MPPGSGSRATASRLRAHRDLGHCTDAEPPGARTPEARSTPRGANYHRRVTVTPGPAFPKPAATFYDEVGGHETFALLTQRFYDGVREDDLLAPMYPEADLEGAQWRLEAFLEQYWGGPTTYSAQRGHPRLRMRHAPFEVTPAARDRWLAHMRAALLSLDLPPLHEATLWDYLERAAHAMVNASGDPGPDGDDRPSPLAPPRGGSLL
;
A
#
# COMPACT_ATOMS: atom_id res chain seq x y z
N MET A 1 42.99 -8.17 -32.20
CA MET A 1 42.73 -7.03 -33.12
C MET A 1 41.21 -6.78 -33.17
N PRO A 2 40.67 -5.78 -32.46
CA PRO A 2 39.52 -4.98 -32.94
C PRO A 2 40.07 -3.85 -33.87
N PRO A 3 39.32 -2.85 -34.42
CA PRO A 3 37.89 -2.53 -34.33
C PRO A 3 37.22 -2.09 -35.68
N GLY A 4 35.91 -1.76 -35.65
CA GLY A 4 35.22 -0.92 -36.65
C GLY A 4 33.72 -0.81 -36.35
N SER A 5 33.24 0.25 -35.69
CA SER A 5 32.59 1.44 -36.30
C SER A 5 31.30 1.08 -37.04
N GLY A 6 30.10 1.55 -36.74
CA GLY A 6 29.64 2.77 -36.08
C GLY A 6 28.51 3.35 -36.94
N SER A 7 27.33 3.65 -36.38
CA SER A 7 26.43 4.64 -36.98
C SER A 7 25.40 5.14 -35.98
N ARG A 8 25.41 6.46 -35.78
CA ARG A 8 24.47 7.24 -34.97
C ARG A 8 23.25 7.56 -35.82
N ALA A 9 22.05 7.34 -35.28
CA ALA A 9 20.83 7.96 -35.79
C ALA A 9 20.48 9.17 -34.92
N THR A 10 20.47 10.34 -35.56
CA THR A 10 20.04 11.63 -35.02
C THR A 10 18.52 11.73 -35.04
N ALA A 11 17.88 11.96 -33.90
CA ALA A 11 16.46 12.31 -33.83
C ALA A 11 16.32 13.80 -33.47
N SER A 12 15.79 14.56 -34.43
CA SER A 12 15.47 15.98 -34.36
C SER A 12 14.48 16.32 -33.24
N ARG A 13 14.83 17.33 -32.44
CA ARG A 13 13.90 18.04 -31.54
C ARG A 13 13.00 18.97 -32.36
N LEU A 14 11.72 18.65 -32.45
CA LEU A 14 10.68 19.60 -32.82
C LEU A 14 10.19 20.32 -31.54
N ARG A 15 10.43 21.63 -31.48
CA ARG A 15 9.83 22.55 -30.50
C ARG A 15 8.50 23.03 -31.06
N ALA A 16 7.39 22.65 -30.43
CA ALA A 16 6.11 23.30 -30.63
C ALA A 16 5.99 24.45 -29.64
N HIS A 17 5.92 25.68 -30.17
CA HIS A 17 5.60 26.89 -29.42
C HIS A 17 4.16 26.80 -28.90
N ARG A 18 3.98 27.09 -27.61
CA ARG A 18 2.67 27.18 -26.95
C ARG A 18 2.29 28.65 -26.89
N ASP A 19 1.24 29.02 -27.62
CA ASP A 19 0.58 30.32 -27.58
C ASP A 19 0.10 30.62 -26.16
N LEU A 20 0.57 31.73 -25.60
CA LEU A 20 0.03 32.33 -24.37
C LEU A 20 -1.03 33.35 -24.80
N GLY A 21 -2.28 32.91 -24.76
CA GLY A 21 -3.45 33.76 -24.93
C GLY A 21 -3.52 34.82 -23.84
N HIS A 22 -3.44 36.06 -24.31
CA HIS A 22 -3.66 37.30 -23.60
C HIS A 22 -5.16 37.44 -23.28
N CYS A 23 -5.54 37.31 -22.01
CA CYS A 23 -6.86 37.75 -21.54
C CYS A 23 -6.66 39.03 -20.71
N THR A 24 -7.09 40.12 -21.32
CA THR A 24 -7.13 41.47 -20.78
C THR A 24 -8.09 41.58 -19.60
N ASP A 25 -7.64 42.22 -18.53
CA ASP A 25 -8.46 42.75 -17.44
C ASP A 25 -9.44 43.79 -18.00
N ALA A 26 -10.74 43.57 -17.78
CA ALA A 26 -11.79 44.54 -18.04
C ALA A 26 -12.52 44.85 -16.74
N GLU A 27 -12.17 46.00 -16.14
CA GLU A 27 -12.85 46.62 -15.01
C GLU A 27 -14.14 47.31 -15.49
N PRO A 28 -15.32 47.05 -14.88
CA PRO A 28 -16.53 47.81 -15.18
C PRO A 28 -16.70 49.02 -14.24
N PRO A 29 -17.19 50.16 -14.76
CA PRO A 29 -17.28 51.43 -14.03
C PRO A 29 -18.44 51.46 -13.01
N GLY A 30 -18.19 52.17 -11.91
CA GLY A 30 -19.15 52.38 -10.84
C GLY A 30 -20.39 53.19 -11.23
N ALA A 31 -21.54 52.82 -10.66
CA ALA A 31 -22.65 53.74 -10.44
C ALA A 31 -23.61 53.24 -9.33
N ARG A 32 -23.68 54.05 -8.27
CA ARG A 32 -24.89 54.47 -7.54
C ARG A 32 -25.77 53.40 -6.89
N THR A 33 -25.72 53.38 -5.56
CA THR A 33 -26.74 52.85 -4.65
C THR A 33 -28.13 53.46 -4.89
N PRO A 34 -29.18 52.65 -4.99
CA PRO A 34 -30.54 53.05 -4.67
C PRO A 34 -30.99 52.45 -3.32
N GLU A 35 -31.82 53.24 -2.65
CA GLU A 35 -32.35 53.07 -1.31
C GLU A 35 -33.04 51.72 -1.04
N ALA A 36 -33.02 51.34 0.24
CA ALA A 36 -33.71 50.21 0.82
C ALA A 36 -35.21 50.23 0.50
N ARG A 37 -35.70 49.17 -0.16
CA ARG A 37 -37.13 48.93 -0.36
C ARG A 37 -37.58 47.80 0.56
N SER A 38 -38.47 48.15 1.48
CA SER A 38 -39.06 47.31 2.52
C SER A 38 -39.70 46.03 1.94
N THR A 39 -39.33 44.87 2.49
CA THR A 39 -39.95 43.57 2.17
C THR A 39 -41.24 43.40 2.98
N PRO A 40 -42.37 42.97 2.39
CA PRO A 40 -43.52 42.53 3.16
C PRO A 40 -43.23 41.15 3.78
N ARG A 41 -43.48 41.07 5.09
CA ARG A 41 -43.48 39.85 5.90
C ARG A 41 -44.71 39.00 5.54
N GLY A 42 -44.51 37.76 5.09
CA GLY A 42 -45.53 36.72 5.19
C GLY A 42 -45.63 35.75 4.00
N ALA A 43 -45.11 34.53 4.18
CA ALA A 43 -45.77 33.26 3.83
C ALA A 43 -44.82 32.10 4.21
N ASN A 44 -45.10 31.45 5.34
CA ASN A 44 -44.42 30.21 5.74
C ASN A 44 -44.91 29.07 4.83
N TYR A 45 -44.11 28.67 3.85
CA TYR A 45 -44.34 27.48 3.04
C TYR A 45 -43.83 26.24 3.77
N HIS A 46 -44.57 25.77 4.78
CA HIS A 46 -44.36 24.42 5.31
C HIS A 46 -44.98 23.39 4.34
N ARG A 47 -44.39 23.24 3.16
CA ARG A 47 -44.73 22.13 2.26
C ARG A 47 -44.21 20.85 2.93
N ARG A 48 -45.10 20.08 3.54
CA ARG A 48 -44.79 18.71 3.98
C ARG A 48 -44.50 17.88 2.72
N VAL A 49 -43.23 17.63 2.47
CA VAL A 49 -42.77 16.62 1.51
C VAL A 49 -42.86 15.29 2.23
N THR A 50 -43.83 14.46 1.86
CA THR A 50 -43.81 13.04 2.20
C THR A 50 -42.69 12.40 1.40
N VAL A 51 -41.58 12.07 2.06
CA VAL A 51 -40.51 11.26 1.48
C VAL A 51 -40.98 9.81 1.48
N THR A 52 -41.43 9.32 0.33
CA THR A 52 -41.60 7.88 0.11
C THR A 52 -40.19 7.26 0.07
N PRO A 53 -39.87 6.22 0.87
CA PRO A 53 -38.61 5.52 0.72
C PRO A 53 -38.52 4.96 -0.69
N GLY A 54 -37.50 5.38 -1.44
CA GLY A 54 -37.16 4.75 -2.71
C GLY A 54 -36.79 3.28 -2.51
N PRO A 55 -36.74 2.47 -3.58
CA PRO A 55 -36.29 1.08 -3.47
C PRO A 55 -34.95 1.03 -2.74
N ALA A 56 -34.86 0.18 -1.72
CA ALA A 56 -33.62 -0.02 -0.99
C ALA A 56 -32.52 -0.41 -1.98
N PHE A 57 -31.42 0.35 -2.01
CA PHE A 57 -30.25 -0.02 -2.78
C PHE A 57 -29.79 -1.41 -2.31
N PRO A 58 -29.47 -2.34 -3.22
CA PRO A 58 -28.95 -3.64 -2.82
C PRO A 58 -27.71 -3.43 -1.95
N LYS A 59 -27.63 -4.16 -0.83
CA LYS A 59 -26.40 -4.17 -0.03
C LYS A 59 -25.25 -4.58 -0.96
N PRO A 60 -24.06 -3.94 -0.85
CA PRO A 60 -22.87 -4.41 -1.55
C PRO A 60 -22.69 -5.91 -1.31
N ALA A 61 -22.24 -6.64 -2.33
CA ALA A 61 -21.85 -8.03 -2.13
C ALA A 61 -20.81 -8.11 -1.00
N ALA A 62 -20.94 -9.15 -0.16
CA ALA A 62 -19.95 -9.39 0.90
C ALA A 62 -18.55 -9.49 0.28
N THR A 63 -17.58 -8.84 0.89
CA THR A 63 -16.19 -8.94 0.46
C THR A 63 -15.59 -10.25 0.96
N PHE A 64 -14.47 -10.68 0.37
CA PHE A 64 -13.75 -11.84 0.88
C PHE A 64 -13.33 -11.65 2.35
N TYR A 65 -12.95 -10.42 2.73
CA TYR A 65 -12.71 -10.03 4.11
C TYR A 65 -13.92 -10.35 5.01
N ASP A 66 -15.14 -10.01 4.60
CA ASP A 66 -16.36 -10.32 5.36
C ASP A 66 -16.62 -11.83 5.44
N GLU A 67 -16.40 -12.55 4.33
CA GLU A 67 -16.65 -13.99 4.20
C GLU A 67 -15.76 -14.85 5.11
N VAL A 68 -14.52 -14.43 5.35
CA VAL A 68 -13.58 -15.16 6.20
C VAL A 68 -13.67 -14.80 7.67
N GLY A 69 -14.51 -13.83 8.07
CA GLY A 69 -14.68 -13.42 9.46
C GLY A 69 -14.01 -12.09 9.83
N GLY A 70 -13.55 -11.32 8.84
CA GLY A 70 -13.06 -9.96 9.01
C GLY A 70 -11.78 -9.87 9.86
N HIS A 71 -11.67 -8.76 10.61
CA HIS A 71 -10.50 -8.37 11.40
C HIS A 71 -9.93 -9.52 12.23
N GLU A 72 -10.79 -10.20 13.00
CA GLU A 72 -10.36 -11.28 13.91
C GLU A 72 -9.57 -12.38 13.20
N THR A 73 -9.91 -12.66 11.94
CA THR A 73 -9.22 -13.69 11.15
C THR A 73 -7.82 -13.24 10.74
N PHE A 74 -7.66 -11.99 10.30
CA PHE A 74 -6.36 -11.45 9.90
C PHE A 74 -5.48 -11.13 11.10
N ALA A 75 -6.06 -10.66 12.21
CA ALA A 75 -5.36 -10.47 13.47
C ALA A 75 -4.79 -11.81 13.98
N LEU A 76 -5.61 -12.86 14.01
CA LEU A 76 -5.17 -14.19 14.44
C LEU A 76 -4.15 -14.82 13.47
N LEU A 77 -4.37 -14.68 12.15
CA LEU A 77 -3.42 -15.15 11.13
C LEU A 77 -2.04 -14.54 11.34
N THR A 78 -1.97 -13.22 11.48
CA THR A 78 -0.70 -12.52 11.58
C THR A 78 -0.05 -12.71 12.94
N GLN A 79 -0.82 -12.79 14.03
CA GLN A 79 -0.29 -13.16 15.34
C GLN A 79 0.43 -14.52 15.28
N ARG A 80 -0.26 -15.57 14.82
CA ARG A 80 0.31 -16.92 14.76
C ARG A 80 1.50 -17.01 13.81
N PHE A 81 1.44 -16.28 12.70
CA PHE A 81 2.58 -16.18 11.78
C PHE A 81 3.80 -15.56 12.48
N TYR A 82 3.64 -14.44 13.18
CA TYR A 82 4.76 -13.76 13.84
C TYR A 82 5.25 -14.49 15.10
N ASP A 83 4.41 -15.29 15.75
CA ASP A 83 4.85 -16.20 16.80
C ASP A 83 5.86 -17.23 16.27
N GLY A 84 5.60 -17.83 15.11
CA GLY A 84 6.55 -18.72 14.44
C GLY A 84 7.81 -18.01 13.95
N VAL A 85 7.66 -16.82 13.34
CA VAL A 85 8.82 -16.01 12.87
C VAL A 85 9.77 -15.65 14.01
N ARG A 86 9.25 -15.36 15.21
CA ARG A 86 10.07 -15.00 16.38
C ARG A 86 11.01 -16.12 16.81
N GLU A 87 10.63 -17.36 16.57
CA GLU A 87 11.42 -18.55 16.92
C GLU A 87 12.32 -19.03 15.76
N ASP A 88 12.23 -18.42 14.58
CA ASP A 88 12.98 -18.82 13.38
C ASP A 88 14.35 -18.14 13.34
N ASP A 89 15.42 -18.94 13.33
CA ASP A 89 16.81 -18.48 13.37
C ASP A 89 17.27 -17.75 12.10
N LEU A 90 16.54 -17.85 10.99
CA LEU A 90 16.83 -17.15 9.74
C LEU A 90 15.98 -15.89 9.58
N LEU A 91 14.69 -15.95 9.94
CA LEU A 91 13.77 -14.83 9.77
C LEU A 91 13.85 -13.82 10.92
N ALA A 92 13.93 -14.26 12.17
CA ALA A 92 13.93 -13.34 13.32
C ALA A 92 15.03 -12.26 13.22
N PRO A 93 16.29 -12.59 12.83
CA PRO A 93 17.34 -11.57 12.68
C PRO A 93 17.11 -10.56 11.54
N MET A 94 16.19 -10.84 10.61
CA MET A 94 15.86 -9.91 9.52
C MET A 94 15.04 -8.71 10.01
N TYR A 95 14.46 -8.79 11.21
CA TYR A 95 13.68 -7.73 11.82
C TYR A 95 14.53 -6.95 12.82
N PRO A 96 14.51 -5.60 12.80
CA PRO A 96 15.11 -4.82 13.87
C PRO A 96 14.54 -5.23 15.23
N GLU A 97 15.41 -5.31 16.24
CA GLU A 97 15.03 -5.59 17.64
C GLU A 97 13.87 -4.64 18.04
N ALA A 98 12.75 -5.19 18.51
CA ALA A 98 11.49 -4.50 18.85
C ALA A 98 10.55 -4.04 17.70
N ASP A 99 10.81 -4.34 16.42
CA ASP A 99 9.88 -3.99 15.31
C ASP A 99 8.93 -5.13 14.89
N LEU A 100 8.96 -6.30 15.56
CA LEU A 100 8.07 -7.41 15.21
C LEU A 100 6.58 -7.06 15.38
N GLU A 101 6.22 -6.33 16.44
CA GLU A 101 4.84 -5.88 16.67
C GLU A 101 4.38 -4.91 15.57
N GLY A 102 5.24 -3.96 15.21
CA GLY A 102 4.99 -3.05 14.09
C GLY A 102 4.89 -3.80 12.76
N ALA A 103 5.66 -4.87 12.57
CA ALA A 103 5.63 -5.71 11.39
C ALA A 103 4.35 -6.55 11.29
N GLN A 104 3.85 -7.05 12.41
CA GLN A 104 2.57 -7.72 12.52
C GLN A 104 1.43 -6.81 12.07
N TRP A 105 1.29 -5.64 12.71
CA TRP A 105 0.24 -4.69 12.35
C TRP A 105 0.29 -4.29 10.86
N ARG A 106 1.50 -4.08 10.32
CA ARG A 106 1.67 -3.72 8.90
C ARG A 106 1.19 -4.81 7.95
N LEU A 107 1.43 -6.08 8.27
CA LEU A 107 0.96 -7.20 7.46
C LEU A 107 -0.56 -7.36 7.59
N GLU A 108 -1.07 -7.26 8.82
CA GLU A 108 -2.50 -7.37 9.12
C GLU A 108 -3.30 -6.32 8.35
N ALA A 109 -3.04 -5.04 8.59
CA ALA A 109 -3.76 -3.95 7.94
C ALA A 109 -3.62 -3.98 6.41
N PHE A 110 -2.49 -4.50 5.89
CA PHE A 110 -2.32 -4.70 4.45
C PHE A 110 -3.23 -5.79 3.92
N LEU A 111 -3.30 -6.95 4.57
CA LEU A 111 -4.13 -8.08 4.16
C LEU A 111 -5.62 -7.75 4.27
N GLU A 112 -6.03 -7.10 5.36
CA GLU A 112 -7.40 -6.61 5.52
C GLU A 112 -7.80 -5.73 4.34
N GLN A 113 -6.98 -4.72 4.02
CA GLN A 113 -7.24 -3.83 2.90
C GLN A 113 -7.25 -4.59 1.57
N TYR A 114 -6.32 -5.54 1.37
CA TYR A 114 -6.22 -6.31 0.13
C TYR A 114 -7.50 -7.11 -0.15
N TRP A 115 -8.12 -7.67 0.90
CA TRP A 115 -9.30 -8.52 0.79
C TRP A 115 -10.65 -7.77 0.89
N GLY A 116 -10.63 -6.44 0.87
CA GLY A 116 -11.83 -5.61 0.83
C GLY A 116 -12.26 -5.04 2.19
N GLY A 117 -11.43 -5.21 3.23
CA GLY A 117 -11.59 -4.58 4.54
C GLY A 117 -11.17 -3.10 4.56
N PRO A 118 -10.91 -2.54 5.76
CA PRO A 118 -10.57 -1.13 5.95
C PRO A 118 -9.32 -0.68 5.16
N THR A 119 -9.32 0.56 4.69
CA THR A 119 -8.18 1.16 3.96
C THR A 119 -7.09 1.74 4.87
N THR A 120 -7.05 1.29 6.12
CA THR A 120 -6.18 1.78 7.20
C THR A 120 -4.70 1.76 6.80
N TYR A 121 -4.25 0.69 6.13
CA TYR A 121 -2.87 0.59 5.66
C TYR A 121 -2.50 1.75 4.72
N SER A 122 -3.31 2.02 3.71
CA SER A 122 -3.03 3.12 2.77
C SER A 122 -3.17 4.48 3.42
N ALA A 123 -4.14 4.66 4.33
CA ALA A 123 -4.32 5.92 5.05
C ALA A 123 -3.09 6.29 5.88
N GLN A 124 -2.44 5.30 6.51
CA GLN A 124 -1.29 5.53 7.38
C GLN A 124 0.08 5.43 6.65
N ARG A 125 0.16 4.60 5.61
CA ARG A 125 1.45 4.26 4.97
C ARG A 125 1.50 4.64 3.49
N GLY A 126 0.41 5.13 2.90
CA GLY A 126 0.31 5.36 1.46
C GLY A 126 0.36 4.05 0.65
N HIS A 127 0.67 4.20 -0.65
CA HIS A 127 0.65 3.09 -1.59
C HIS A 127 1.56 1.91 -1.16
N PRO A 128 1.11 0.64 -1.23
CA PRO A 128 1.85 -0.51 -0.71
C PRO A 128 3.27 -0.68 -1.24
N ARG A 129 3.48 -0.55 -2.56
CA ARG A 129 4.82 -0.64 -3.21
C ARG A 129 5.68 -1.77 -2.61
N LEU A 130 5.13 -2.99 -2.54
CA LEU A 130 5.67 -4.10 -1.75
C LEU A 130 7.15 -4.36 -2.06
N ARG A 131 7.52 -4.52 -3.35
CA ARG A 131 8.91 -4.77 -3.75
C ARG A 131 9.88 -3.67 -3.30
N MET A 132 9.46 -2.41 -3.35
CA MET A 132 10.28 -1.27 -2.88
C MET A 132 10.50 -1.35 -1.37
N ARG A 133 9.49 -1.76 -0.60
CA ARG A 133 9.59 -1.90 0.87
C ARG A 133 10.37 -3.15 1.30
N HIS A 134 10.45 -4.17 0.45
CA HIS A 134 11.24 -5.38 0.69
C HIS A 134 12.69 -5.27 0.18
N ALA A 135 12.99 -4.29 -0.69
CA ALA A 135 14.34 -4.07 -1.23
C ALA A 135 15.47 -3.89 -0.19
N PRO A 136 15.23 -3.29 1.00
CA PRO A 136 16.27 -3.19 2.03
C PRO A 136 16.65 -4.51 2.71
N PHE A 137 15.88 -5.59 2.50
CA PHE A 137 16.12 -6.89 3.12
C PHE A 137 16.61 -7.90 2.07
N GLU A 138 17.52 -8.78 2.45
CA GLU A 138 17.98 -9.88 1.61
C GLU A 138 16.96 -11.04 1.64
N VAL A 139 15.96 -10.98 0.77
CA VAL A 139 14.93 -12.01 0.64
C VAL A 139 15.44 -13.09 -0.31
N THR A 140 16.09 -14.10 0.26
CA THR A 140 16.55 -15.30 -0.45
C THR A 140 15.43 -16.32 -0.66
N PRO A 141 15.59 -17.32 -1.55
CA PRO A 141 14.64 -18.43 -1.65
C PRO A 141 14.44 -19.16 -0.32
N ALA A 142 15.50 -19.34 0.47
CA ALA A 142 15.41 -19.96 1.80
C ALA A 142 14.57 -19.13 2.78
N ALA A 143 14.73 -17.80 2.77
CA ALA A 143 13.89 -16.90 3.55
C ALA A 143 12.41 -16.98 3.14
N ARG A 144 12.14 -16.99 1.83
CA ARG A 144 10.77 -17.18 1.31
C ARG A 144 10.17 -18.51 1.78
N ASP A 145 10.92 -19.60 1.68
CA ASP A 145 10.40 -20.94 2.02
C ASP A 145 10.09 -21.06 3.52
N ARG A 146 10.95 -20.50 4.37
CA ARG A 146 10.67 -20.40 5.81
C ARG A 146 9.46 -19.51 6.11
N TRP A 147 9.36 -18.36 5.43
CA TRP A 147 8.20 -17.48 5.57
C TRP A 147 6.91 -18.21 5.19
N LEU A 148 6.91 -18.95 4.07
CA LEU A 148 5.75 -19.73 3.61
C LEU A 148 5.41 -20.87 4.56
N ALA A 149 6.40 -21.52 5.17
CA ALA A 149 6.16 -22.57 6.16
C ALA A 149 5.40 -22.03 7.38
N HIS A 150 5.85 -20.90 7.97
CA HIS A 150 5.17 -20.24 9.09
C HIS A 150 3.77 -19.75 8.68
N MET A 151 3.65 -19.16 7.50
CA MET A 151 2.36 -18.67 7.01
C MET A 151 1.37 -19.81 6.75
N ARG A 152 1.85 -20.96 6.25
CA ARG A 152 1.01 -22.14 6.05
C ARG A 152 0.51 -22.70 7.38
N ALA A 153 1.40 -22.82 8.37
CA ALA A 153 1.03 -23.29 9.71
C ALA A 153 0.00 -22.35 10.35
N ALA A 154 0.21 -21.03 10.25
CA ALA A 154 -0.73 -20.02 10.73
C ALA A 154 -2.10 -20.14 10.02
N LEU A 155 -2.12 -20.27 8.69
CA LEU A 155 -3.35 -20.39 7.93
C LEU A 155 -4.14 -21.67 8.27
N LEU A 156 -3.47 -22.83 8.30
CA LEU A 156 -4.10 -24.12 8.64
C LEU A 156 -4.72 -24.11 10.03
N SER A 157 -4.12 -23.38 10.97
CA SER A 157 -4.61 -23.30 12.34
C SER A 157 -5.95 -22.55 12.48
N LEU A 158 -6.37 -21.80 11.44
CA LEU A 158 -7.63 -21.05 11.45
C LEU A 158 -8.86 -21.89 11.11
N ASP A 159 -8.68 -23.12 10.61
CA ASP A 159 -9.76 -24.04 10.23
C ASP A 159 -10.80 -23.40 9.30
N LEU A 160 -10.32 -22.65 8.30
CA LEU A 160 -11.19 -22.00 7.33
C LEU A 160 -11.80 -23.02 6.37
N PRO A 161 -12.97 -22.72 5.77
CA PRO A 161 -13.51 -23.54 4.69
C PRO A 161 -12.46 -23.75 3.58
N PRO A 162 -12.36 -24.95 2.99
CA PRO A 162 -11.25 -25.30 2.08
C PRO A 162 -11.05 -24.32 0.92
N LEU A 163 -12.13 -23.75 0.38
CA LEU A 163 -12.06 -22.77 -0.71
C LEU A 163 -11.47 -21.44 -0.24
N HIS A 164 -11.80 -20.98 0.97
CA HIS A 164 -11.25 -19.75 1.55
C HIS A 164 -9.77 -19.93 1.90
N GLU A 165 -9.41 -21.07 2.51
CA GLU A 165 -8.02 -21.42 2.77
C GLU A 165 -7.19 -21.42 1.48
N ALA A 166 -7.66 -22.14 0.45
CA ALA A 166 -6.97 -22.22 -0.83
C ALA A 166 -6.81 -20.83 -1.48
N THR A 167 -7.86 -19.99 -1.45
CA THR A 167 -7.82 -18.64 -2.02
C THR A 167 -6.79 -17.75 -1.33
N LEU A 168 -6.73 -17.78 0.01
CA LEU A 168 -5.73 -17.06 0.79
C LEU A 168 -4.33 -17.58 0.49
N TRP A 169 -4.15 -18.90 0.53
CA TRP A 169 -2.86 -19.54 0.28
C TRP A 169 -2.28 -19.18 -1.08
N ASP A 170 -3.09 -19.31 -2.13
CA ASP A 170 -2.73 -18.99 -3.51
C ASP A 170 -2.17 -17.58 -3.66
N TYR A 171 -2.80 -16.61 -2.99
CA TYR A 171 -2.32 -15.22 -3.00
C TYR A 171 -0.99 -15.09 -2.24
N LEU A 172 -0.91 -15.61 -1.02
CA LEU A 172 0.25 -15.46 -0.14
C LEU A 172 1.49 -16.12 -0.76
N GLU A 173 1.33 -17.30 -1.36
CA GLU A 173 2.38 -18.01 -2.07
C GLU A 173 2.94 -17.17 -3.23
N ARG A 174 2.07 -16.72 -4.15
CA ARG A 174 2.48 -15.86 -5.28
C ARG A 174 3.13 -14.57 -4.81
N ALA A 175 2.59 -13.94 -3.76
CA ALA A 175 3.14 -12.71 -3.21
C ALA A 175 4.55 -12.92 -2.64
N ALA A 176 4.77 -14.00 -1.88
CA ALA A 176 6.07 -14.34 -1.31
C ALA A 176 7.11 -14.62 -2.41
N HIS A 177 6.74 -15.36 -3.46
CA HIS A 177 7.61 -15.56 -4.63
C HIS A 177 8.02 -14.25 -5.30
N ALA A 178 7.10 -13.28 -5.40
CA ALA A 178 7.38 -11.98 -6.00
C ALA A 178 8.32 -11.09 -5.17
N MET A 179 8.52 -11.39 -3.88
CA MET A 179 9.39 -10.60 -2.99
C MET A 179 10.86 -11.04 -3.02
N VAL A 180 11.18 -12.23 -3.53
CA VAL A 180 12.57 -12.72 -3.63
C VAL A 180 13.43 -11.73 -4.43
N ASN A 181 14.54 -11.31 -3.85
CA ASN A 181 15.43 -10.30 -4.42
C ASN A 181 16.93 -10.63 -4.30
N ALA A 182 17.28 -11.76 -3.68
CA ALA A 182 18.66 -12.24 -3.52
C ALA A 182 18.78 -13.73 -3.92
N SER A 183 19.93 -14.15 -4.45
CA SER A 183 20.15 -15.48 -5.04
C SER A 183 20.54 -16.58 -4.04
N GLY A 184 21.07 -16.25 -2.86
CA GLY A 184 21.42 -17.19 -1.78
C GLY A 184 22.38 -18.32 -2.20
N ASP A 185 23.69 -18.10 -2.14
CA ASP A 185 24.67 -19.20 -2.21
C ASP A 185 25.16 -19.55 -0.80
N PRO A 186 25.03 -20.79 -0.30
CA PRO A 186 25.55 -21.17 1.01
C PRO A 186 27.05 -21.52 0.87
N GLY A 187 27.91 -20.51 0.88
CA GLY A 187 29.36 -20.71 0.93
C GLY A 187 29.87 -20.82 2.38
N PRO A 188 30.73 -21.79 2.73
CA PRO A 188 31.32 -21.89 4.07
C PRO A 188 32.39 -20.82 4.37
N ASP A 189 32.79 -19.98 3.40
CA ASP A 189 33.81 -18.92 3.53
C ASP A 189 33.49 -17.68 2.64
N GLY A 190 32.24 -17.18 2.67
CA GLY A 190 31.80 -16.06 1.83
C GLY A 190 31.67 -14.73 2.56
N ASP A 191 32.79 -14.11 2.94
CA ASP A 191 32.82 -12.70 3.37
C ASP A 191 32.62 -11.80 2.15
N ASP A 192 31.36 -11.55 1.77
CA ASP A 192 30.98 -10.42 0.93
C ASP A 192 29.76 -9.72 1.53
N ARG A 193 29.91 -9.28 2.78
CA ARG A 193 28.93 -8.37 3.41
C ARG A 193 29.07 -6.99 2.74
N PRO A 194 28.01 -6.41 2.14
CA PRO A 194 28.04 -4.98 1.85
C PRO A 194 28.19 -4.25 3.19
N SER A 195 29.27 -3.47 3.32
CA SER A 195 29.57 -2.69 4.52
C SER A 195 28.33 -1.89 4.97
N PRO A 196 28.00 -1.87 6.28
CA PRO A 196 26.94 -1.01 6.76
C PRO A 196 27.32 0.44 6.46
N LEU A 197 26.45 1.13 5.72
CA LEU A 197 26.58 2.56 5.43
C LEU A 197 26.80 3.27 6.78
N ALA A 198 28.01 3.79 7.00
CA ALA A 198 28.34 4.52 8.21
C ALA A 198 27.33 5.69 8.37
N PRO A 199 26.82 5.96 9.59
CA PRO A 199 26.01 7.14 9.80
C PRO A 199 26.82 8.38 9.39
N PRO A 200 26.20 9.41 8.78
CA PRO A 200 26.92 10.62 8.42
C PRO A 200 27.54 11.20 9.68
N ARG A 201 28.88 11.34 9.68
CA ARG A 201 29.61 11.98 10.77
C ARG A 201 29.03 13.38 10.94
N GLY A 202 28.58 13.66 12.17
CA GLY A 202 28.05 14.95 12.57
C GLY A 202 29.01 16.07 12.18
N GLY A 203 28.53 16.95 11.32
CA GLY A 203 29.01 18.31 11.22
C GLY A 203 28.25 19.15 12.23
N SER A 204 28.82 19.31 13.43
CA SER A 204 28.49 20.42 14.29
C SER A 204 29.20 21.65 13.75
N LEU A 205 28.46 22.69 13.36
CA LEU A 205 28.70 24.10 13.70
C LEU A 205 27.82 25.03 12.87
N LEU A 206 26.98 25.77 13.60
CA LEU A 206 26.26 27.01 13.28
C LEU A 206 24.99 26.90 12.40
#